data_AF-A0A382FJS1-F1
#
_entry.id   AF-A0A382FJS1-F1
#
_cell.length_a   1.000
_cell.length_b   1.000
_cell.length_c   1.000
_cell.angle_alpha   90.00
_cell.angle_beta   90.00
_cell.angle_gamma   90.00
#
_symmetry.space_group_name_H-M   'P 1'
#
loop_
_entity.id
_entity.type
_entity.pdbx_description
1 polymer ?
#
loop_
_entity_poly.entity_id
_entity_poly.type
_entity_poly.pdbx_seq_one_letter_code
_entity_poly.pdbx_strand_id
1 'polypeptide(L)'
;VIVSIDQWMVRRDDLLKRSDLIGIWLKSDEHPETIAGDLAHLSLVALEFPSFRDGRAYSYARLLRDKYVFSGEIRAVGDVLLDQLHFMA
;
A
#
# COMPACT_ATOMS: atom_id res chain seq x y z
N VAL A 1 -6.78 0.23 10.46
CA VAL A 1 -6.02 -1.05 10.56
C VAL A 1 -5.34 -1.33 9.22
N ILE A 2 -4.14 -1.92 9.20
CA ILE A 2 -3.49 -2.37 7.97
C ILE A 2 -3.45 -3.89 7.97
N VAL A 3 -3.84 -4.53 6.86
CA VAL A 3 -3.87 -5.99 6.70
C VAL A 3 -3.13 -6.42 5.43
N SER A 4 -2.66 -7.65 5.37
CA SER A 4 -2.12 -8.20 4.11
C SER A 4 -3.24 -8.52 3.12
N ILE A 5 -2.88 -8.69 1.83
CA ILE A 5 -3.83 -9.12 0.80
C ILE A 5 -4.50 -10.45 1.19
N ASP A 6 -3.75 -11.43 1.71
CA ASP A 6 -4.32 -12.71 2.14
C ASP A 6 -5.41 -12.54 3.21
N GLN A 7 -5.15 -11.69 4.21
CA GLN A 7 -6.11 -11.40 5.27
C GLN A 7 -7.32 -10.63 4.73
N TRP A 8 -7.09 -9.70 3.81
CA TRP A 8 -8.15 -8.98 3.13
C TRP A 8 -9.07 -9.96 2.38
N MET A 9 -8.52 -10.84 1.56
CA MET A 9 -9.29 -11.81 0.76
C MET A 9 -10.15 -12.75 1.61
N VAL A 10 -9.63 -13.18 2.77
CA VAL A 10 -10.36 -14.10 3.67
C VAL A 10 -11.39 -13.37 4.53
N ARG A 11 -11.11 -12.13 4.95
CA ARG A 11 -11.89 -11.43 6.00
C ARG A 11 -12.56 -10.15 5.52
N ARG A 12 -12.58 -9.91 4.20
CA ARG A 12 -13.10 -8.69 3.57
C ARG A 12 -14.42 -8.22 4.18
N ASP A 13 -15.43 -9.09 4.18
CA ASP A 13 -16.77 -8.73 4.63
C ASP A 13 -16.81 -8.37 6.12
N ASP A 14 -16.02 -9.05 6.94
CA ASP A 14 -15.95 -8.75 8.37
C ASP A 14 -15.16 -7.47 8.64
N LEU A 15 -14.13 -7.20 7.86
CA LEU A 15 -13.37 -5.94 7.94
C LEU A 15 -14.24 -4.76 7.50
N LEU A 16 -15.01 -4.90 6.41
CA LEU A 16 -15.92 -3.86 5.90
C LEU A 16 -17.08 -3.55 6.86
N LYS A 17 -17.53 -4.52 7.66
CA LYS A 17 -18.54 -4.28 8.71
C LYS A 17 -18.01 -3.43 9.86
N ARG A 18 -16.68 -3.34 10.03
CA ARG A 18 -16.08 -2.51 11.06
C ARG A 18 -16.04 -1.07 10.56
N SER A 19 -16.36 -0.10 11.43
CA SER A 19 -16.28 1.33 11.11
C SER A 19 -14.84 1.88 11.08
N ASP A 20 -13.84 1.01 11.06
CA ASP A 20 -12.42 1.38 11.06
C ASP A 20 -11.96 1.70 9.63
N LEU A 21 -11.07 2.68 9.46
CA LEU A 21 -10.37 2.89 8.19
C LEU A 21 -9.44 1.69 7.92
N ILE A 22 -9.54 1.10 6.74
CA ILE A 22 -8.77 -0.08 6.36
C ILE A 22 -7.70 0.29 5.35
N GLY A 23 -6.49 -0.22 5.57
CA GLY A 23 -5.42 -0.19 4.60
C GLY A 23 -4.93 -1.59 4.26
N ILE A 24 -4.34 -1.72 3.07
CA ILE A 24 -3.70 -2.96 2.63
C ILE A 24 -2.19 -2.77 2.59
N TRP A 25 -1.46 -3.75 3.10
CA TRP A 25 -0.03 -3.91 2.86
C TRP A 25 0.18 -4.80 1.65
N LEU A 26 0.78 -4.21 0.62
CA LEU A 26 1.18 -4.84 -0.62
C LEU A 26 2.69 -5.14 -0.58
N LYS A 27 3.06 -6.41 -0.68
CA LYS A 27 4.47 -6.83 -0.80
C LYS A 27 5.05 -6.47 -2.17
N SER A 28 6.37 -6.52 -2.30
CA SER A 28 7.04 -6.15 -3.55
C SER A 28 6.74 -7.06 -4.76
N ASP A 29 6.31 -8.29 -4.51
CA ASP A 29 5.92 -9.30 -5.49
C ASP A 29 4.41 -9.34 -5.76
N GLU A 30 3.63 -8.63 -4.95
CA GLU A 30 2.18 -8.51 -5.09
C GLU A 30 1.84 -7.33 -6.00
N HIS A 31 1.01 -7.54 -7.02
CA HIS A 31 0.67 -6.50 -8.00
C HIS A 31 -0.58 -5.70 -7.56
N PRO A 32 -0.63 -4.36 -7.70
CA PRO A 32 -1.78 -3.54 -7.30
C PRO A 32 -3.10 -3.90 -7.97
N GLU A 33 -3.03 -4.54 -9.14
CA GLU A 33 -4.21 -5.03 -9.86
C GLU A 33 -5.03 -6.04 -9.06
N THR A 34 -4.38 -6.81 -8.17
CA THR A 34 -5.05 -7.79 -7.31
C THR A 34 -6.06 -7.15 -6.37
N ILE A 35 -5.86 -5.88 -6.00
CA ILE A 35 -6.74 -5.13 -5.10
C ILE A 35 -7.51 -4.02 -5.83
N ALA A 36 -7.39 -3.91 -7.16
CA ALA A 36 -7.96 -2.80 -7.93
C ALA A 36 -9.47 -2.66 -7.77
N GLY A 37 -10.20 -3.78 -7.69
CA GLY A 37 -11.65 -3.79 -7.48
C GLY A 37 -12.08 -3.36 -6.08
N ASP A 38 -11.15 -3.34 -5.12
CA ASP A 38 -11.40 -3.03 -3.72
C ASP A 38 -10.88 -1.67 -3.29
N LEU A 39 -10.13 -0.96 -4.14
CA LEU A 39 -9.50 0.32 -3.82
C LEU A 39 -10.48 1.36 -3.27
N ALA A 40 -11.74 1.35 -3.70
CA ALA A 40 -12.78 2.26 -3.20
C ALA A 40 -13.10 2.08 -1.71
N HIS A 41 -12.81 0.91 -1.15
CA HIS A 41 -13.01 0.59 0.26
C HIS A 41 -11.76 0.83 1.12
N LEU A 42 -10.63 1.14 0.48
CA LEU A 42 -9.36 1.29 1.16
C LEU A 42 -9.06 2.76 1.38
N SER A 43 -8.66 3.09 2.60
CA SER A 43 -8.19 4.43 2.96
C SER A 43 -6.68 4.57 2.76
N LEU A 44 -5.96 3.45 2.74
CA LEU A 44 -4.50 3.44 2.66
C LEU A 44 -3.97 2.21 1.90
N VAL A 45 -2.92 2.40 1.11
CA VAL A 45 -2.12 1.30 0.54
C VAL A 45 -0.67 1.49 1.00
N ALA A 46 -0.17 0.53 1.78
CA ALA A 46 1.21 0.44 2.22
C ALA A 46 1.99 -0.42 1.22
N LEU A 47 2.92 0.18 0.50
CA LEU A 47 3.79 -0.49 -0.47
C LEU A 47 5.10 -0.88 0.21
N GLU A 48 5.45 -2.15 0.15
CA GLU A 48 6.70 -2.67 0.69
C GLU A 48 7.90 -2.34 -0.19
N PHE A 49 8.96 -1.83 0.45
CA PHE A 49 10.28 -1.64 -0.12
C PHE A 49 11.24 -2.61 0.59
N PRO A 50 11.47 -3.82 0.07
CA PRO A 50 12.41 -4.77 0.65
C PRO A 50 13.87 -4.30 0.51
N SER A 51 14.14 -3.44 -0.49
CA SER A 51 15.39 -2.71 -0.65
C SER A 51 15.10 -1.41 -1.41
N PHE A 52 15.83 -0.34 -1.09
CA PHE A 52 15.67 0.97 -1.75
C PHE A 52 15.86 0.95 -3.28
N ARG A 53 16.52 -0.09 -3.81
CA ARG A 53 16.74 -0.28 -5.25
C ARG A 53 15.57 -0.94 -5.97
N ASP A 54 14.54 -1.37 -5.24
CA ASP A 54 13.38 -2.01 -5.84
C ASP A 54 12.42 -0.99 -6.47
N GLY A 55 12.60 -0.76 -7.78
CA GLY A 55 11.78 0.16 -8.57
C GLY A 55 10.31 -0.24 -8.73
N ARG A 56 9.92 -1.48 -8.37
CA ARG A 56 8.54 -1.96 -8.55
C ARG A 56 7.56 -1.17 -7.70
N ALA A 57 7.90 -0.91 -6.44
CA ALA A 57 7.02 -0.17 -5.54
C ALA A 57 6.77 1.29 -6.00
N TYR A 58 7.75 1.95 -6.62
CA TYR A 58 7.54 3.25 -7.27
C TYR A 58 6.59 3.15 -8.47
N SER A 59 6.75 2.12 -9.29
CA SER A 59 5.87 1.86 -10.44
C SER A 59 4.43 1.56 -9.97
N TYR A 60 4.29 0.83 -8.87
CA TYR A 60 3.00 0.52 -8.25
C TYR A 60 2.33 1.75 -7.66
N ALA A 61 3.07 2.61 -6.96
CA ALA A 61 2.56 3.89 -6.47
C ALA A 61 2.01 4.74 -7.63
N ARG A 62 2.74 4.77 -8.76
CA ARG A 62 2.30 5.47 -9.96
C ARG A 62 1.06 4.84 -10.57
N LEU A 63 0.98 3.52 -10.70
CA LEU A 63 -0.22 2.84 -11.19
C LEU A 63 -1.44 3.15 -10.31
N LEU A 64 -1.28 3.15 -8.99
CA LEU A 64 -2.36 3.48 -8.06
C LEU A 64 -2.88 4.91 -8.28
N ARG A 65 -2.00 5.90 -8.49
CA ARG A 65 -2.40 7.29 -8.74
C ARG A 65 -2.93 7.53 -10.16
N ASP A 66 -2.21 7.07 -11.17
CA ASP A 66 -2.46 7.43 -12.57
C ASP A 66 -3.54 6.54 -13.21
N LYS A 67 -3.44 5.22 -13.02
CA LYS A 67 -4.34 4.24 -13.67
C LYS A 67 -5.59 4.00 -12.85
N TYR A 68 -5.42 3.76 -11.55
CA TYR A 68 -6.53 3.39 -10.67
C TYR A 68 -7.15 4.57 -9.93
N VAL A 69 -6.58 5.78 -10.09
CA VAL A 69 -7.10 7.03 -9.52
C VAL A 69 -7.37 6.89 -8.01
N PHE A 70 -6.49 6.15 -7.33
CA PHE A 70 -6.64 5.89 -5.90
C PHE A 70 -6.49 7.20 -5.13
N SER A 71 -7.54 7.58 -4.41
CA SER A 71 -7.62 8.82 -3.65
C SER A 71 -7.09 8.70 -2.22
N GLY A 72 -6.92 7.47 -1.73
CA GLY A 72 -6.41 7.22 -0.39
C GLY A 72 -4.92 7.55 -0.22
N GLU A 73 -4.43 7.27 0.99
CA GLU A 73 -3.02 7.44 1.32
C GLU A 73 -2.18 6.33 0.69
N ILE A 74 -1.07 6.68 0.04
CA ILE A 74 -0.07 5.70 -0.40
C ILE A 74 1.13 5.89 0.50
N ARG A 75 1.51 4.84 1.23
CA ARG A 75 2.59 4.87 2.21
C ARG A 75 3.68 3.89 1.79
N ALA A 76 4.93 4.32 1.84
CA ALA A 76 6.06 3.43 1.70
C ALA A 76 6.38 2.80 3.06
N VAL A 77 6.57 1.47 3.11
CA VAL A 77 6.92 0.72 4.33
C VAL A 77 8.07 -0.24 4.06
N GLY A 78 8.91 -0.53 5.06
CA GLY A 78 10.11 -1.37 4.92
C GLY A 78 11.41 -0.55 4.91
N ASP A 79 12.41 -1.00 4.15
CA ASP A 79 13.70 -0.33 3.97
C ASP A 79 13.56 0.82 2.95
N VAL A 80 12.67 1.75 3.28
CA VAL A 80 12.49 3.00 2.56
C VAL A 80 13.62 3.91 3.00
N LEU A 81 14.38 4.48 2.06
CA LEU A 81 15.32 5.56 2.33
C LEU A 81 14.56 6.72 3.01
N LEU A 82 14.58 6.76 4.33
CA LEU A 82 14.41 7.98 5.09
C LEU A 82 15.72 8.76 4.90
N ASP A 83 15.94 9.25 3.68
CA ASP A 83 17.20 9.91 3.37
C ASP A 83 17.40 11.08 4.35
N GLN A 84 18.64 11.18 4.81
CA GLN A 84 19.05 11.77 6.07
C GLN A 84 18.57 13.22 6.27
N LEU A 85 17.52 13.44 7.07
CA LEU A 85 17.23 14.76 7.65
C LEU A 85 18.16 15.14 8.83
N HIS A 86 19.28 14.43 9.04
CA HIS A 86 20.17 14.64 10.20
C HIS A 86 21.67 14.83 9.90
N PHE A 87 22.09 15.21 8.68
CA PHE A 87 23.49 15.63 8.47
C PHE A 87 23.62 16.96 7.71
N MET A 88 23.16 18.04 8.37
CA MET A 88 23.77 19.37 8.27
C MET A 88 23.84 19.95 9.68
N ALA A 89 24.95 19.70 10.35
CA ALA A 89 25.45 20.47 11.48
C ALA A 89 26.89 20.88 11.15
#